data_AF-A0A090RR63-F1
#
_entry.id   AF-A0A090RR63-F1
#
_cell.length_a   1.000
_cell.length_b   1.000
_cell.length_c   1.000
_cell.angle_alpha   90.00
_cell.angle_beta   90.00
_cell.angle_gamma   90.00
#
_symmetry.space_group_name_H-M   'P 1'
#
loop_
_entity.id
_entity.type
_entity.pdbx_description
1 polymer ?
#
loop_
_entity_poly.entity_id
_entity_poly.type
_entity_poly.pdbx_seq_one_letter_code
_entity_poly.pdbx_strand_id
1 'polypeptide(L)' 'MFPINKLAAGLEDDTISESTRVTLKEKLDLLPEGAHQYLIDSYANPVKNILLEQEKLSA' A
#
# COMPACT_ATOMS: atom_id res chain seq x y z
N MET A 1 4.18 1.87 -9.92
CA MET A 1 3.47 1.51 -8.67
C MET A 1 2.12 0.91 -9.01
N PHE A 2 1.72 -0.17 -8.34
CA PHE A 2 0.38 -0.76 -8.52
C PHE A 2 -0.64 -0.11 -7.55
N PRO A 3 -1.95 -0.17 -7.86
CA PRO A 3 -2.99 0.42 -7.01
C PRO A 3 -2.99 -0.11 -5.58
N ILE A 4 -2.74 -1.42 -5.38
CA ILE A 4 -2.68 -2.03 -4.05
C ILE A 4 -1.57 -1.43 -3.18
N ASN A 5 -0.47 -0.98 -3.77
CA ASN A 5 0.61 -0.35 -3.04
C ASN A 5 0.19 1.05 -2.53
N LYS A 6 -0.48 1.83 -3.39
CA LYS A 6 -1.00 3.16 -3.04
C LYS A 6 -2.08 3.05 -1.96
N LEU A 7 -2.98 2.08 -2.11
CA LEU A 7 -3.99 1.74 -1.10
C LEU A 7 -3.34 1.38 0.25
N ALA A 8 -2.35 0.48 0.26
CA ALA A 8 -1.65 0.09 1.47
C ALA A 8 -0.84 1.25 2.10
N ALA A 9 -0.38 2.21 1.30
CA ALA A 9 0.27 3.42 1.78
C ALA A 9 -0.71 4.50 2.29
N GLY A 10 -2.02 4.25 2.25
CA GLY A 10 -3.05 5.20 2.69
C GLY A 10 -3.27 6.37 1.74
N LEU A 11 -2.84 6.24 0.48
CA LEU A 11 -3.06 7.27 -0.53
C LEU A 11 -4.41 7.05 -1.24
N GLU A 12 -5.07 8.16 -1.56
CA GLU A 12 -6.18 8.16 -2.51
C GLU A 12 -5.65 8.27 -3.94
N ASP A 13 -6.19 7.47 -4.85
CA ASP A 13 -5.79 7.45 -6.24
C ASP A 13 -6.89 6.82 -7.10
N ASP A 14 -7.19 7.42 -8.25
CA ASP A 14 -8.28 7.00 -9.14
C ASP A 14 -8.09 5.58 -9.70
N THR A 15 -6.86 5.04 -9.66
CA THR A 15 -6.59 3.67 -10.10
C THR A 15 -6.96 2.62 -9.04
N ILE A 16 -7.29 3.04 -7.82
CA ILE A 16 -7.73 2.15 -6.73
C ILE A 16 -9.20 1.79 -6.95
N SER A 17 -9.41 0.68 -7.64
CA SER A 17 -10.73 0.07 -7.82
C SER A 17 -11.24 -0.59 -6.53
N GLU A 18 -12.55 -0.84 -6.48
CA GLU A 18 -13.17 -1.66 -5.43
C GLU A 18 -12.55 -3.07 -5.38
N SER A 19 -12.26 -3.67 -6.55
CA SER A 19 -11.60 -4.97 -6.62
C SER A 19 -10.23 -4.97 -5.94
N THR A 20 -9.48 -3.86 -6.01
CA THR A 20 -8.19 -3.72 -5.32
C THR A 20 -8.37 -3.73 -3.80
N ARG A 21 -9.42 -3.08 -3.28
CA ARG A 21 -9.75 -3.05 -1.85
C ARG A 21 -10.15 -4.43 -1.35
N VAL A 22 -11.01 -5.12 -2.10
CA VAL A 22 -11.41 -6.50 -1.82
C VAL A 22 -10.20 -7.42 -1.81
N THR A 23 -9.34 -7.37 -2.83
CA THR A 23 -8.12 -8.20 -2.88
C THR A 23 -7.18 -7.96 -1.69
N LEU A 24 -6.98 -6.71 -1.26
CA LEU A 24 -6.16 -6.43 -0.08
C LEU A 24 -6.82 -7.01 1.19
N LYS A 25 -8.14 -6.82 1.33
CA LYS A 25 -8.91 -7.37 2.45
C LYS A 25 -8.83 -8.90 2.52
N GLU A 26 -9.06 -9.59 1.41
CA GLU A 26 -8.96 -11.06 1.33
C GLU A 26 -7.58 -11.57 1.75
N LYS A 27 -6.51 -10.88 1.35
CA LYS A 27 -5.15 -11.24 1.77
C LYS A 27 -4.93 -11.05 3.26
N LEU A 28 -5.52 -10.02 3.86
CA LEU A 28 -5.44 -9.78 5.30
C LEU A 28 -6.25 -10.83 6.07
N ASP A 29 -7.46 -11.16 5.62
CA ASP A 29 -8.32 -12.14 6.28
C ASP A 29 -7.68 -13.56 6.33
N LEU A 30 -6.74 -13.86 5.42
CA LEU A 30 -5.96 -15.11 5.43
C LEU A 30 -4.78 -15.12 6.43
N LEU A 31 -4.50 -14.00 7.08
CA LEU A 31 -3.39 -13.83 8.01
C LEU A 31 -3.88 -13.63 9.45
N PRO A 32 -3.11 -14.08 10.46
CA PRO A 32 -3.35 -13.66 11.85
C PRO A 32 -3.35 -12.14 11.97
N GLU A 33 -4.18 -11.58 12.86
CA GLU A 33 -4.32 -10.12 13.03
C GLU A 33 -2.98 -9.41 13.25
N GLY A 34 -2.09 -9.98 14.07
CA GLY A 34 -0.74 -9.45 14.30
C GLY A 34 0.17 -9.44 13.07
N ALA A 35 -0.16 -10.18 12.01
CA ALA A 35 0.59 -10.24 10.76
C ALA A 35 0.09 -9.23 9.71
N HIS A 36 -1.09 -8.62 9.91
CA HIS A 36 -1.71 -7.70 8.95
C HIS A 36 -0.83 -6.50 8.63
N GLN A 37 -0.27 -5.89 9.68
CA GLN A 37 0.56 -4.71 9.55
C GLN A 37 1.80 -4.97 8.69
N TYR A 38 2.43 -6.14 8.82
CA TYR A 38 3.59 -6.50 8.01
C TYR A 38 3.26 -6.61 6.52
N LEU A 39 2.08 -7.14 6.17
CA LEU A 39 1.63 -7.20 4.78
C LEU A 39 1.35 -5.80 4.23
N ILE A 40 0.66 -4.96 5.01
CA ILE A 40 0.37 -3.56 4.66
C ILE A 40 1.67 -2.81 4.42
N ASP A 41 2.63 -2.89 5.35
CA ASP A 41 3.92 -2.22 5.23
C ASP A 41 4.72 -2.73 4.03
N SER A 42 4.68 -4.04 3.75
CA SER A 42 5.33 -4.61 2.57
C SER A 42 4.80 -4.03 1.26
N TYR A 43 3.46 -3.88 1.15
CA TYR A 43 2.86 -3.24 -0.03
C TYR A 43 3.07 -1.73 -0.07
N ALA A 44 3.09 -1.05 1.07
CA ALA A 44 3.30 0.40 1.16
C ALA A 44 4.75 0.82 0.90
N ASN A 45 5.73 -0.04 1.20
CA ASN A 45 7.15 0.29 1.18
C ASN A 45 7.64 0.93 -0.13
N PRO A 46 7.29 0.41 -1.33
CA PRO A 46 7.77 1.02 -2.56
C PRO A 46 7.20 2.43 -2.80
N VAL A 47 5.99 2.74 -2.30
CA VAL A 47 5.43 4.11 -2.34
C VAL A 47 6.23 5.02 -1.41
N LYS A 48 6.44 4.59 -0.15
CA LYS A 48 7.20 5.35 0.84
C LYS A 48 8.60 5.70 0.34
N ASN A 49 9.29 4.74 -0.30
CA ASN A 49 10.63 4.96 -0.85
C ASN A 49 10.64 6.02 -1.96
N ILE A 50 9.67 5.98 -2.88
CA ILE A 50 9.58 6.97 -3.96
C ILE A 50 9.27 8.37 -3.40
N LEU A 51 8.34 8.48 -2.44
CA LEU A 51 8.03 9.76 -1.81
C LEU A 51 9.26 10.35 -1.11
N LEU A 52 9.99 9.52 -0.37
CA LEU A 52 11.25 9.93 0.28
C LEU A 52 12.32 10.39 -0.74
N GLU A 53 12.42 9.73 -1.90
CA GLU A 53 13.33 10.15 -2.97
C GLU A 53 12.90 11.48 -3.60
N GLN A 54 11.60 11.68 -3.82
CA GLN A 54 11.05 12.94 -4.35
C GLN A 54 11.27 14.12 -3.40
N GLU A 55 11.07 13.91 -2.10
CA GLU A 55 11.36 14.90 -1.06
C GLU A 55 12.84 15.31 -1.08
N LYS A 56 13.76 14.34 -1.19
CA LYS A 56 15.21 14.61 -1.26
C LYS A 56 15.63 15.38 -2.50
N LEU A 57 14.97 15.15 -3.64
CA LEU A 57 15.27 15.85 -4.91
C LEU A 57 14.67 17.26 -4.95
N SER A 58 13.71 17.55 -4.08
CA SER A 58 13.00 18.83 -4.00
C SER A 58 13.55 19.76 -2.92
N ALA A 59 14.54 19.31 -2.15
CA ALA A 59 15.23 20.04 -1.07
C ALA A 59 16.56 20.62 -1.56
#